data_AF-A0A836RSG7-F1
#
_entry.id   AF-A0A836RSG7-F1
#
_cell.length_a   1.000
_cell.length_b   1.000
_cell.length_c   1.000
_cell.angle_alpha   90.00
_cell.angle_beta   90.00
_cell.angle_gamma   90.00
#
_symmetry.space_group_name_H-M   'P 1'
#
loop_
_entity.id
_entity.type
_entity.pdbx_description
1 polymer ?
#
loop_
_entity_poly.entity_id
_entity_poly.type
_entity_poly.pdbx_seq_one_letter_code
_entity_poly.pdbx_strand_id
1 'polypeptide(L)'
;MAINGEADHIHRLIDLNPSISLARVVSLIKSESSHWIKENNLLPGHFNWQKRYSAFSVSNSVKGKVINHIENQEERHRKLRKRCGKLRE
;
A
#
# COMPACT_ATOMS: atom_id res chain seq x y z
N MET A 1 -12.31 6.71 1.01
CA MET A 1 -10.88 6.35 1.19
C MET A 1 -10.71 4.90 0.75
N ALA A 2 -9.49 4.44 0.46
CA ALA A 2 -9.24 3.07 0.01
C ALA A 2 -7.86 2.56 0.48
N ILE A 3 -7.77 1.26 0.72
CA ILE A 3 -6.52 0.54 1.03
C ILE A 3 -6.56 -0.85 0.42
N ASN A 4 -5.46 -1.26 -0.20
CA ASN A 4 -5.22 -2.61 -0.70
C ASN A 4 -3.70 -2.78 -0.88
N GLY A 5 -3.21 -3.97 -1.20
CA GLY A 5 -1.78 -4.20 -1.41
C GLY A 5 -1.51 -5.53 -2.10
N GLU A 6 -0.23 -5.79 -2.31
CA GLU A 6 0.31 -7.09 -2.72
C GLU A 6 1.23 -7.59 -1.59
N ALA A 7 1.80 -8.78 -1.74
CA ALA A 7 2.66 -9.41 -0.74
C ALA A 7 3.84 -8.55 -0.26
N ASP A 8 4.33 -7.60 -1.05
CA ASP A 8 5.53 -6.81 -0.77
C ASP A 8 5.29 -5.29 -0.65
N HIS A 9 4.08 -4.79 -0.90
CA HIS A 9 3.76 -3.36 -0.80
C HIS A 9 2.26 -3.08 -0.62
N ILE A 10 1.92 -1.87 -0.16
CA ILE A 10 0.54 -1.41 -0.02
C ILE A 10 0.29 -0.12 -0.81
N HIS A 11 -0.96 0.06 -1.26
CA HIS A 11 -1.49 1.28 -1.84
C HIS A 11 -2.56 1.85 -0.90
N ARG A 12 -2.45 3.13 -0.55
CA ARG A 12 -3.40 3.79 0.35
C ARG A 12 -3.76 5.18 -0.17
N LEU A 13 -5.06 5.46 -0.21
CA LEU A 13 -5.61 6.79 -0.47
C LEU A 13 -6.06 7.41 0.86
N ILE A 14 -5.43 8.54 1.22
CA ILE A 14 -5.75 9.31 2.42
C ILE A 14 -6.21 10.72 2.03
N ASP A 15 -7.15 11.26 2.80
CA ASP A 15 -7.43 12.69 2.80
C ASP A 15 -6.50 13.29 3.88
N LEU A 16 -5.53 14.11 3.46
CA LEU A 16 -4.49 14.68 4.34
C LEU A 16 -4.75 16.16 4.58
N ASN A 17 -4.79 16.58 5.85
CA ASN A 17 -4.83 18.00 6.18
C ASN A 17 -3.51 18.66 5.72
N PRO A 18 -3.56 19.78 4.96
CA PRO A 18 -2.36 20.48 4.49
C PRO A 18 -1.39 20.92 5.59
N SER A 19 -1.85 21.10 6.83
CA SER A 19 -0.99 21.45 7.96
C SER A 19 -0.12 20.28 8.47
N ILE A 20 -0.42 19.04 8.03
CA ILE A 20 0.27 17.83 8.48
C ILE A 20 1.25 17.38 7.40
N SER A 21 2.51 17.20 7.79
CA SER A 21 3.54 16.64 6.90
C SER A 21 3.19 15.21 6.49
N LEU A 22 3.17 14.97 5.17
CA LEU A 22 3.04 13.63 4.59
C LEU A 22 4.11 12.67 5.13
N ALA A 23 5.35 13.13 5.27
CA ALA A 23 6.45 12.30 5.80
C ALA A 23 6.18 11.84 7.23
N ARG A 24 5.61 12.71 8.07
CA ARG A 24 5.20 12.37 9.44
C ARG A 24 4.12 11.30 9.45
N VAL A 25 3.08 11.45 8.62
CA VAL A 25 2.00 10.46 8.52
C VAL A 25 2.53 9.11 8.05
N VAL A 26 3.37 9.08 7.02
CA VAL A 26 3.98 7.84 6.53
C VAL A 26 4.87 7.20 7.60
N SER A 27 5.64 8.00 8.34
CA SER A 27 6.46 7.50 9.45
C SER A 27 5.62 6.80 10.51
N LEU A 28 4.51 7.42 10.92
CA LEU A 28 3.59 6.85 11.91
C LEU A 28 2.93 5.58 11.38
N ILE A 29 2.43 5.58 10.14
CA ILE A 29 1.84 4.38 9.54
C ILE A 29 2.85 3.23 9.56
N LYS A 30 4.11 3.49 9.20
CA LYS A 30 5.17 2.47 9.18
C LYS A 30 5.55 1.99 10.57
N SER A 31 5.73 2.90 11.54
CA SER A 31 6.13 2.54 12.91
C SER A 31 5.04 1.75 13.62
N GLU A 32 3.81 2.27 13.62
CA GLU A 32 2.69 1.67 14.35
C GLU A 32 2.31 0.31 13.76
N SER A 33 2.28 0.19 12.44
CA SER A 33 2.01 -1.11 11.80
C SER A 33 3.11 -2.14 12.07
N SER A 34 4.39 -1.73 12.05
CA SER A 34 5.50 -2.65 12.37
C SER A 34 5.45 -3.10 13.83
N HIS A 35 5.13 -2.17 14.73
CA HIS A 35 4.96 -2.47 16.15
C HIS A 35 3.81 -3.46 16.35
N TRP A 36 2.64 -3.16 15.79
CA TRP A 36 1.45 -4.01 15.89
C TRP A 36 1.67 -5.41 15.31
N ILE A 37 2.31 -5.52 14.13
CA ILE A 37 2.65 -6.82 13.52
C ILE A 37 3.56 -7.64 14.43
N LYS A 38 4.57 -7.00 15.04
CA LYS A 38 5.51 -7.65 15.95
C LYS A 38 4.83 -8.07 17.26
N GLU A 39 4.05 -7.19 17.86
CA GLU A 39 3.34 -7.44 19.12
C GLU A 39 2.36 -8.61 18.99
N ASN A 40 1.67 -8.70 17.85
CA ASN A 40 0.64 -9.71 17.61
C ASN A 40 1.18 -10.95 16.90
N ASN A 41 2.49 -11.04 16.64
CA ASN A 41 3.15 -12.15 15.93
C ASN A 41 2.45 -12.54 14.61
N LEU A 42 2.02 -11.53 13.84
CA LEU A 42 1.18 -11.75 12.65
C LEU A 42 1.93 -12.37 11.47
N LEU A 43 3.26 -12.30 11.46
CA LEU A 43 4.11 -12.82 10.40
C LEU A 43 5.30 -13.59 11.01
N PRO A 44 5.75 -14.68 10.36
CA PRO A 44 6.98 -15.35 10.75
C PRO A 44 8.19 -14.45 10.46
N GLY A 45 9.08 -14.32 11.43
CA GLY A 45 10.34 -13.57 11.29
C GLY A 45 10.21 -12.05 11.50
N HIS A 46 11.20 -11.30 11.02
CA HIS A 46 11.26 -9.85 11.19
C HIS A 46 10.59 -9.11 10.02
N PHE A 47 9.45 -8.48 10.30
CA PHE A 47 8.82 -7.54 9.38
C PHE A 47 9.50 -6.17 9.46
N ASN A 48 9.80 -5.57 8.31
CA ASN A 48 10.26 -4.18 8.21
C ASN A 48 9.78 -3.54 6.91
N TRP A 49 9.32 -2.30 6.99
CA TRP A 49 9.08 -1.49 5.79
C TRP A 49 10.39 -1.06 5.14
N GLN A 50 10.37 -0.88 3.82
CA GLN A 50 11.44 -0.18 3.12
C GLN A 50 11.60 1.26 3.65
N LYS A 51 12.83 1.79 3.63
CA LYS A 51 13.13 3.17 4.04
C LYS A 51 12.34 4.22 3.25
N ARG A 52 12.13 3.98 1.96
CA ARG A 52 11.49 4.93 1.02
C ARG A 52 9.98 4.75 0.96
N TYR A 53 9.28 5.77 0.47
CA TYR A 53 7.86 5.72 0.11
C TYR A 53 7.63 6.56 -1.15
N SER A 54 6.51 6.29 -1.83
CA SER A 54 6.06 7.05 -3.00
C SER A 54 4.69 7.64 -2.70
N ALA A 55 4.44 8.86 -3.17
CA ALA A 55 3.18 9.53 -2.96
C ALA A 55 2.83 10.43 -4.15
N PHE A 56 1.53 10.51 -4.44
CA PHE A 56 0.99 11.24 -5.58
C PHE A 56 -0.27 11.98 -5.14
N SER A 57 -0.41 13.23 -5.57
CA SER A 57 -1.64 13.99 -5.35
C SER A 57 -2.73 13.51 -6.29
N VAL A 58 -3.96 13.40 -5.78
CA VAL A 58 -5.11 12.92 -6.55
C VAL A 58 -6.16 14.04 -6.62
N SER A 59 -6.56 14.42 -7.84
CA SER A 59 -7.67 15.35 -8.02
C SER A 59 -8.99 14.71 -7.59
N ASN A 60 -9.87 15.48 -6.95
CA ASN A 60 -11.17 14.99 -6.50
C ASN A 60 -12.02 14.42 -7.67
N SER A 61 -11.87 14.99 -8.87
CA SER A 61 -12.55 14.55 -10.09
C SER A 61 -12.25 13.09 -10.50
N VAL A 62 -11.06 12.58 -10.14
CA VAL A 62 -10.64 11.20 -10.44
C VAL A 62 -10.59 10.32 -9.20
N LYS A 63 -11.02 10.82 -8.03
CA LYS A 63 -10.98 10.11 -6.75
C LYS A 63 -11.65 8.74 -6.84
N GLY A 64 -12.83 8.66 -7.46
CA GLY A 64 -13.54 7.38 -7.65
C GLY A 64 -12.76 6.37 -8.50
N LYS A 65 -12.07 6.83 -9.57
CA LYS A 65 -11.21 5.96 -10.38
C LYS A 65 -10.01 5.44 -9.59
N VAL A 66 -9.42 6.29 -8.75
CA VAL A 66 -8.29 5.88 -7.89
C VAL A 66 -8.73 4.91 -6.80
N ILE A 67 -9.89 5.10 -6.19
CA ILE A 67 -10.47 4.14 -5.23
C ILE A 67 -10.60 2.77 -5.90
N ASN A 68 -11.27 2.71 -7.06
CA ASN A 68 -11.43 1.45 -7.80
C ASN A 68 -10.08 0.86 -8.20
N HIS A 69 -9.10 1.69 -8.58
CA HIS A 69 -7.75 1.21 -8.91
C HIS A 69 -7.04 0.56 -7.71
N ILE A 70 -7.19 1.12 -6.51
CA ILE A 70 -6.60 0.59 -5.28
C ILE A 70 -7.29 -0.71 -4.89
N GLU A 71 -8.63 -0.75 -4.84
CA GLU A 71 -9.39 -1.93 -4.42
C GLU A 71 -9.12 -3.18 -5.27
N ASN A 72 -8.68 -2.99 -6.51
CA ASN A 72 -8.38 -4.07 -7.45
C ASN A 72 -6.88 -4.41 -7.59
N GLN A 73 -5.99 -3.90 -6.71
CA GLN A 73 -4.54 -4.14 -6.83
C GLN A 73 -4.18 -5.62 -6.75
N GLU A 74 -4.59 -6.32 -5.69
CA GLU A 74 -4.32 -7.75 -5.52
C GLU A 74 -4.74 -8.59 -6.74
N GLU A 75 -5.96 -8.36 -7.26
CA GLU A 75 -6.45 -9.08 -8.44
C GLU A 75 -5.61 -8.81 -9.69
N ARG A 76 -5.21 -7.55 -9.89
CA ARG A 76 -4.40 -7.14 -11.03
C ARG A 76 -3.02 -7.78 -10.99
N HIS A 77 -2.38 -7.77 -9.82
CA HIS A 77 -1.08 -8.40 -9.60
C HIS A 77 -1.16 -9.93 -9.74
N ARG A 78 -2.24 -10.56 -9.25
CA ARG A 78 -2.53 -11.98 -9.46
C ARG A 78 -2.62 -12.35 -10.94
N LYS A 79 -3.32 -11.56 -11.75
CA LYS A 79 -3.42 -11.76 -13.22
C LYS A 79 -2.07 -11.59 -13.92
N LEU A 80 -1.29 -10.57 -13.53
CA LEU A 80 0.04 -10.34 -14.08
C LEU A 80 1.00 -11.50 -13.77
N ARG A 81 0.99 -12.04 -12.54
CA ARG A 81 1.79 -13.21 -12.16
C ARG A 81 1.43 -14.43 -13.00
N LYS A 82 0.14 -14.72 -13.18
CA LYS A 82 -0.34 -15.84 -14.03
C LYS A 82 0.08 -15.68 -15.48
N ARG A 83 0.13 -14.46 -16.01
CA ARG A 83 0.56 -14.18 -17.39
C ARG A 83 2.07 -14.35 -17.58
N CYS A 84 2.88 -13.93 -16.61
CA CYS A 84 4.34 -14.06 -16.66
C CYS A 84 4.80 -15.53 -16.56
N GLY A 85 4.11 -16.35 -15.75
CA GLY A 85 4.38 -17.79 -15.67
C GLY A 85 4.10 -18.58 -16.95
N LYS A 86 3.23 -18.06 -17.84
CA LYS A 86 2.90 -18.68 -19.14
C LYS A 86 3.91 -18.43 -20.26
N LEU A 87 4.93 -17.61 -20.03
CA LEU A 87 6.00 -17.30 -21.00
C LEU A 87 7.30 -18.09 -20.72
N ARG A 88 7.23 -19.10 -19.84
CA ARG A 88 8.37 -19.96 -19.46
C ARG A 88 8.15 -21.44 -19.80
N GLU A 89 7.19 -21.74 -20.66
CA GLU A 89 7.00 -23.07 -21.29
C GLU A 89 7.22 -22.96 -22.80
#